data_AF-A0A0M0T852-F1
#
_entry.id   AF-A0A0M0T852-F1
#
_cell.length_a   1.000
_cell.length_b   1.000
_cell.length_c   1.000
_cell.angle_alpha   90.00
_cell.angle_beta   90.00
_cell.angle_gamma   90.00
#
_symmetry.space_group_name_H-M   'P 1'
#
loop_
_entity.id
_entity.type
_entity.pdbx_description
1 polymer ?
#
loop_
_entity_poly.entity_id
_entity_poly.type
_entity_poly.pdbx_seq_one_letter_code
_entity_poly.pdbx_strand_id
1 'polypeptide(L)'
;MATVEVKCRFCQQTEFVKKHGKGDAGHQRYRCLSCKRTFQLEYAYRACQAGIKEQVVDLAMNNSGIRDTARALHISINAVVRVLKNSNRDA
;
A
#
# COMPACT_ATOMS: atom_id res chain seq x y z
N MET A 1 4.73 -23.93 17.43
CA MET A 1 4.09 -22.61 17.14
C MET A 1 4.66 -22.10 15.83
N ALA A 2 3.84 -21.88 14.81
CA ALA A 2 4.29 -21.25 13.58
C ALA A 2 4.41 -19.73 13.81
N THR A 3 5.62 -19.19 13.75
CA THR A 3 5.86 -17.74 13.76
C THR A 3 5.74 -17.23 12.34
N VAL A 4 4.72 -16.41 12.07
CA VAL A 4 4.60 -15.73 10.77
C VAL A 4 5.62 -14.59 10.76
N GLU A 5 6.67 -14.73 9.95
CA GLU A 5 7.61 -13.65 9.69
C GLU A 5 6.97 -12.61 8.78
N VAL A 6 6.82 -11.38 9.28
CA VAL A 6 6.17 -10.30 8.55
C VAL A 6 7.21 -9.27 8.12
N LYS A 7 7.42 -9.14 6.82
CA LYS A 7 8.31 -8.14 6.23
C LYS A 7 7.63 -6.77 6.19
N CYS A 8 8.32 -5.73 6.61
CA CYS A 8 7.84 -4.36 6.46
C CYS A 8 7.77 -3.99 4.97
N ARG A 9 6.60 -3.58 4.48
CA ARG A 9 6.42 -3.16 3.07
C ARG A 9 7.15 -1.87 2.69
N PHE A 10 7.71 -1.14 3.65
CA PHE A 10 8.37 0.16 3.41
C PHE A 10 9.89 0.07 3.49
N CYS A 11 10.44 -0.55 4.54
CA CYS A 11 11.89 -0.67 4.72
C CYS A 11 12.42 -2.10 4.52
N GLN A 12 11.55 -3.05 4.16
CA GLN A 12 11.92 -4.43 3.86
C GLN A 12 12.53 -5.23 5.02
N GLN A 13 12.59 -4.68 6.23
CA GLN A 13 13.06 -5.37 7.43
C GLN A 13 11.95 -6.20 8.08
N THR A 14 12.32 -7.35 8.64
CA THR A 14 11.43 -8.28 9.36
C THR A 14 11.58 -8.17 10.88
N GLU A 15 12.81 -8.02 11.38
CA GLU A 15 13.16 -8.06 12.81
C GLU A 15 12.40 -7.04 13.66
N PHE A 16 12.14 -5.86 13.11
CA PHE A 16 11.54 -4.74 13.84
C PHE A 16 10.02 -4.62 13.65
N VAL A 17 9.34 -5.64 13.10
CA VAL A 17 7.90 -5.61 12.85
C VAL A 17 7.14 -6.26 14.01
N LYS A 18 6.22 -5.51 14.63
CA LYS A 18 5.37 -5.99 15.73
C LYS A 18 3.88 -5.82 15.40
N LYS A 19 3.05 -6.67 15.99
CA LYS A 19 1.58 -6.51 15.94
C LYS A 19 1.18 -5.21 16.63
N HIS A 20 0.26 -4.47 16.03
CA HIS A 20 -0.20 -3.14 16.47
C HIS A 20 -1.73 -3.07 16.47
N GLY A 21 -2.36 -4.03 17.16
CA GLY A 21 -3.82 -4.16 17.24
C GLY A 21 -4.46 -4.57 15.90
N LYS A 22 -5.78 -4.41 15.81
CA LYS A 22 -6.57 -4.64 14.60
C LYS A 22 -7.12 -3.31 14.09
N GLY A 23 -7.37 -3.21 12.78
CA GLY A 23 -8.15 -2.10 12.22
C GLY A 23 -9.65 -2.31 12.42
N ASP A 24 -10.45 -1.31 12.06
CA ASP A 24 -11.92 -1.34 12.20
C ASP A 24 -12.54 -2.50 11.41
N ALA A 25 -11.96 -2.83 10.26
CA ALA A 25 -12.34 -4.00 9.46
C ALA A 25 -11.82 -5.34 10.03
N GLY A 26 -11.33 -5.40 11.27
CA GLY A 26 -10.84 -6.61 11.93
C GLY A 26 -9.46 -7.11 11.48
N HIS A 27 -8.88 -6.54 10.43
CA HIS A 27 -7.59 -6.95 9.87
C HIS A 27 -6.42 -6.60 10.81
N GLN A 28 -5.46 -7.51 10.93
CA GLN A 28 -4.27 -7.31 11.76
C GLN A 28 -3.43 -6.14 11.25
N ARG A 29 -3.12 -5.19 12.13
CA ARG A 29 -2.16 -4.11 11.85
C ARG A 29 -0.79 -4.47 12.38
N TYR A 30 0.23 -4.04 11.67
CA TYR A 30 1.63 -4.20 12.02
C TYR A 30 2.31 -2.85 12.06
N ARG A 31 3.20 -2.64 13.01
CA ARG A 31 4.04 -1.46 13.11
C ARG A 31 5.49 -1.88 12.99
N CYS A 32 6.20 -1.26 12.05
CA CYS A 32 7.64 -1.39 11.96
C CYS A 32 8.28 -0.35 12.87
N LEU A 33 9.14 -0.78 13.79
CA LEU A 33 9.83 0.12 14.72
C LEU A 33 11.00 0.87 14.06
N SER A 34 11.60 0.29 13.01
CA SER A 34 12.68 0.90 12.24
C SER A 34 12.19 2.12 11.46
N CYS A 35 11.19 1.96 10.59
CA CYS A 35 10.64 3.09 9.81
C CYS A 35 9.47 3.82 10.48
N LYS A 36 9.06 3.36 11.68
CA LYS A 36 7.95 3.90 12.49
C LYS A 36 6.58 3.91 11.80
N ARG A 37 6.44 3.27 10.63
CA ARG A 37 5.19 3.21 9.85
C ARG A 37 4.34 2.02 10.28
N THR A 38 3.02 2.20 10.16
CA THR A 38 2.03 1.13 10.36
C THR A 38 1.50 0.67 9.01
N PHE A 39 1.28 -0.63 8.85
CA PHE A 39 0.70 -1.22 7.66
C PHE A 39 -0.20 -2.40 8.01
N GLN A 40 -1.02 -2.81 7.05
CA GLN A 40 -1.77 -4.07 7.06
C GLN A 40 -1.22 -4.96 5.95
N LEU A 41 -1.30 -6.28 6.12
CA LEU A 41 -0.97 -7.23 5.05
C LEU A 41 -2.12 -7.30 4.04
N GLU A 42 -3.34 -7.41 4.57
CA GLU A 42 -4.57 -7.41 3.81
C GLU A 42 -5.34 -6.12 4.12
N TYR A 43 -5.43 -5.25 3.13
CA TYR A 43 -6.26 -4.06 3.18
C TYR A 43 -7.62 -4.37 2.55
N ALA A 44 -8.70 -3.91 3.20
CA ALA A 44 -10.05 -3.95 2.63
C ALA A 44 -10.15 -3.13 1.32
N TYR A 45 -9.41 -2.04 1.23
CA TYR A 45 -9.36 -1.19 0.04
C TYR A 45 -8.17 -1.57 -0.84
N ARG A 46 -8.46 -2.02 -2.07
CA ARG A 46 -7.45 -2.41 -3.06
C ARG A 46 -6.41 -1.32 -3.31
N ALA A 47 -6.83 -0.05 -3.40
CA ALA A 47 -5.92 1.09 -3.59
C ALA A 47 -4.83 1.24 -2.49
N CYS A 48 -5.01 0.63 -1.32
CA CYS A 48 -4.04 0.67 -0.22
C CYS A 48 -3.07 -0.53 -0.22
N GLN A 49 -3.33 -1.55 -1.03
CA GLN A 49 -2.46 -2.72 -1.15
C GLN A 49 -1.06 -2.30 -1.62
N ALA A 50 -0.07 -3.14 -1.30
CA ALA A 50 1.29 -2.93 -1.78
C ALA A 50 1.34 -3.12 -3.31
N GLY A 51 2.13 -2.30 -4.00
CA GLY A 51 2.28 -2.36 -5.46
C GLY A 51 1.27 -1.53 -6.26
N ILE A 52 0.07 -1.24 -5.72
CA ILE A 52 -0.95 -0.52 -6.49
C ILE A 52 -0.55 0.93 -6.78
N LYS A 53 0.16 1.59 -5.85
CA LYS A 53 0.61 2.97 -6.10
C LYS A 53 1.65 3.01 -7.21
N GLU A 54 2.59 2.08 -7.17
CA GLU A 54 3.66 1.91 -8.13
C GLU A 54 3.06 1.60 -9.51
N GLN A 55 2.10 0.67 -9.60
CA GLN A 55 1.36 0.37 -10.84
C GLN A 55 0.58 1.57 -11.40
N VAL A 56 0.00 2.43 -10.54
CA VAL A 56 -0.68 3.65 -11.02
C VAL A 56 0.34 4.59 -11.68
N VAL A 57 1.52 4.76 -11.08
CA VAL A 57 2.58 5.60 -11.65
C VAL A 57 3.09 4.99 -12.94
N ASP A 58 3.36 3.69 -12.98
CA ASP A 58 3.84 2.98 -14.17
C ASP A 58 2.85 3.11 -15.34
N LEU A 59 1.56 2.92 -15.08
CA LEU A 59 0.55 3.07 -16.14
C LEU A 59 0.44 4.51 -16.63
N ALA A 60 0.56 5.50 -15.74
CA ALA A 60 0.59 6.90 -16.14
C ALA A 60 1.83 7.24 -16.99
N MET A 61 3.00 6.70 -16.64
CA MET A 61 4.23 6.83 -17.43
C MET A 61 4.11 6.14 -18.80
N ASN A 62 3.32 5.07 -18.90
CA ASN A 62 2.99 4.38 -20.13
C ASN A 62 1.78 4.98 -20.88
N ASN A 63 1.49 6.28 -20.69
CA ASN A 63 0.42 7.03 -21.36
C ASN A 63 -1.01 6.49 -21.13
N SER A 64 -1.24 5.73 -20.06
CA SER A 64 -2.59 5.28 -19.70
C SER A 64 -3.39 6.43 -19.06
N GLY A 65 -4.62 6.62 -19.51
CA GLY A 65 -5.51 7.64 -18.96
C GLY A 65 -5.95 7.33 -17.53
N ILE A 66 -6.35 8.36 -16.77
CA ILE A 66 -6.84 8.22 -15.38
C ILE A 66 -8.04 7.26 -15.28
N ARG A 67 -8.92 7.25 -16.28
CA ARG A 67 -10.09 6.34 -16.32
C ARG A 67 -9.69 4.91 -16.65
N ASP A 68 -8.71 4.73 -17.54
CA ASP A 68 -8.27 3.41 -17.98
C ASP A 68 -7.44 2.72 -16.89
N THR A 69 -6.56 3.45 -16.21
CA THR A 69 -5.86 2.99 -15.01
C THR A 69 -6.82 2.58 -13.89
N ALA A 70 -7.85 3.39 -13.62
CA ALA A 70 -8.87 3.05 -12.63
C ALA A 70 -9.59 1.73 -12.98
N ARG A 71 -9.92 1.53 -14.26
CA ARG A 71 -10.56 0.31 -14.77
C ARG A 71 -9.62 -0.89 -14.69
N ALA A 72 -8.36 -0.75 -15.13
CA ALA A 72 -7.36 -1.82 -15.14
C ALA A 72 -7.01 -2.30 -13.73
N LEU A 73 -6.90 -1.38 -12.78
CA LEU A 73 -6.53 -1.69 -11.40
C LEU A 73 -7.73 -1.96 -10.48
N HIS A 74 -8.96 -1.82 -11.00
CA HIS A 74 -10.22 -1.93 -10.23
C HIS A 74 -10.21 -1.05 -8.96
N ILE A 75 -9.81 0.21 -9.12
CA ILE A 75 -9.80 1.22 -8.05
C ILE A 75 -10.62 2.44 -8.48
N SER A 76 -10.98 3.30 -7.52
CA SER A 76 -11.70 4.53 -7.85
C SER A 76 -10.80 5.53 -8.59
N ILE A 77 -11.40 6.31 -9.49
CA ILE A 77 -10.72 7.40 -10.21
C ILE A 77 -10.06 8.37 -9.21
N ASN A 78 -10.77 8.66 -8.11
CA ASN A 78 -10.25 9.53 -7.04
C ASN A 78 -8.98 8.97 -6.38
N ALA A 79 -8.84 7.63 -6.29
CA ALA A 79 -7.63 7.01 -5.78
C ALA A 79 -6.46 7.21 -6.76
N VAL A 80 -6.67 7.02 -8.07
CA VAL A 80 -5.66 7.27 -9.11
C VAL A 80 -5.17 8.71 -9.03
N VAL A 81 -6.08 9.69 -9.05
CA VAL A 81 -5.75 11.12 -8.98
C VAL A 81 -4.97 11.44 -7.70
N ARG A 82 -5.35 10.84 -6.56
CA ARG A 82 -4.64 11.05 -5.29
C ARG A 82 -3.21 10.51 -5.34
N VAL A 83 -2.98 9.34 -5.95
CA VAL A 83 -1.63 8.78 -6.10
C VAL A 83 -0.78 9.70 -6.96
N LEU A 84 -1.28 10.11 -8.13
CA LEU A 84 -0.53 10.99 -9.05
C LEU A 84 -0.24 12.38 -8.47
N LYS A 85 -1.12 12.92 -7.60
CA LYS A 85 -0.85 14.16 -6.87
C LYS A 85 0.20 14.01 -5.77
N ASN A 86 0.40 12.80 -5.25
CA ASN A 86 1.29 12.51 -4.14
C ASN A 86 2.63 11.90 -4.57
N SER A 87 2.74 11.39 -5.80
CA SER A 87 3.98 10.80 -6.32
C SER A 87 5.15 11.77 -6.29
N ASN A 88 4.91 13.08 -6.43
CA ASN A 88 5.96 14.11 -6.34
C ASN A 88 6.48 14.36 -4.91
N ARG A 89 5.84 13.79 -3.87
CA ARG A 89 6.25 13.98 -2.46
C ARG A 89 7.08 12.84 -1.90
N ASP A 90 7.09 11.70 -2.59
CA ASP A 90 7.81 10.49 -2.19
C ASP A 90 9.13 10.33 -2.98
N ALA A 91 9.50 11.30 -3.82
CA ALA A 91 10.75 11.37 -4.60
C ALA A 91 11.83 12.22 -3.91
#